data_AF-A0A3D3DQF2-F1
#
_entry.id   AF-A0A3D3DQF2-F1
#
_cell.length_a   1.000
_cell.length_b   1.000
_cell.length_c   1.000
_cell.angle_alpha   90.00
_cell.angle_beta   90.00
_cell.angle_gamma   90.00
#
_symmetry.space_group_name_H-M   'P 1'
#
loop_
_entity.id
_entity.type
_entity.pdbx_description
1 polymer ?
#
loop_
_entity_poly.entity_id
_entity_poly.type
_entity_poly.pdbx_seq_one_letter_code
_entity_poly.pdbx_strand_id
1 'polypeptide(L)'
;QNPLLGSGFLAPAFGVEGPTAAQLDAIVPDRPALIIDEGGHTGWANTLALEAAGISRDSPDPVPGTHFFQRDEEGHPTGWLVEGAAIDPVTEALGVISEEALALAAPGFFGEMSAVGLTAAFDAGMIDTGELGRRLALKMVEAGEFPVRMVASLYVNQPDQLPTALEALAELNARYHHPLFNVSTLKLSLDGTVEAKTAVMLDPYILPEGHEAKPLLPKSVMFDAVAAAHEANVDLHLHAIGDGAVRSALDAIERAKTRHPNSDSRTTICHIEIVSADDVSRFAELDAVAQTTPTWFYYDTLA
;
A
#
# COMPACT_ATOMS: atom_id res chain seq x y z
N GLN A 1 11.21 -5.94 -23.07
CA GLN A 1 12.04 -4.74 -23.36
C GLN A 1 13.31 -4.66 -22.49
N ASN A 2 13.54 -5.61 -21.55
CA ASN A 2 14.68 -5.63 -20.63
C ASN A 2 15.01 -4.25 -20.01
N PRO A 3 14.02 -3.60 -19.37
CA PRO A 3 14.21 -2.27 -18.83
C PRO A 3 15.25 -2.27 -17.71
N LEU A 4 15.96 -1.15 -17.54
CA LEU A 4 16.74 -0.89 -16.33
C LEU A 4 15.80 -0.33 -15.26
N LEU A 5 15.69 -1.03 -14.14
CA LEU A 5 14.88 -0.61 -13.00
C LEU A 5 15.80 -0.28 -11.83
N GLY A 6 15.52 0.81 -11.14
CA GLY A 6 16.24 1.23 -9.94
C GLY A 6 15.32 1.87 -8.91
N SER A 7 15.82 2.03 -7.70
CA SER A 7 15.13 2.77 -6.63
C SER A 7 16.15 3.43 -5.70
N GLY A 8 15.75 4.51 -5.02
CA GLY A 8 16.50 5.11 -3.93
C GLY A 8 17.45 6.24 -4.33
N PHE A 9 17.23 6.89 -5.47
CA PHE A 9 17.91 8.18 -5.72
C PHE A 9 17.32 9.23 -4.79
N LEU A 10 18.14 10.16 -4.29
CA LEU A 10 17.68 11.26 -3.44
C LEU A 10 17.02 12.33 -4.30
N ALA A 11 15.69 12.49 -4.25
CA ALA A 11 14.98 13.51 -5.02
C ALA A 11 15.54 14.93 -4.83
N PRO A 12 15.91 15.38 -3.59
CA PRO A 12 16.47 16.71 -3.38
C PRO A 12 17.81 16.96 -4.09
N ALA A 13 18.53 15.92 -4.53
CA ALA A 13 19.82 16.06 -5.19
C ALA A 13 19.72 16.70 -6.59
N PHE A 14 18.53 16.71 -7.20
CA PHE A 14 18.29 17.23 -8.55
C PHE A 14 17.69 18.65 -8.58
N GLY A 15 17.47 19.27 -7.42
CA GLY A 15 16.88 20.60 -7.32
C GLY A 15 15.40 20.63 -7.70
N VAL A 16 14.85 21.86 -7.82
CA VAL A 16 13.39 22.07 -8.01
C VAL A 16 12.86 21.67 -9.39
N GLU A 17 13.74 21.56 -10.38
CA GLU A 17 13.39 21.12 -11.75
C GLU A 17 13.49 19.60 -11.92
N GLY A 18 14.09 18.92 -10.95
CA GLY A 18 14.26 17.47 -10.94
C GLY A 18 15.22 16.90 -11.99
N PRO A 19 15.30 15.56 -12.06
CA PRO A 19 16.14 14.87 -13.05
C PRO A 19 15.52 14.93 -14.45
N THR A 20 16.34 14.76 -15.50
CA THR A 20 15.86 14.76 -16.89
C THR A 20 16.15 13.45 -17.61
N ALA A 21 15.29 13.09 -18.56
CA ALA A 21 15.45 11.94 -19.45
C ALA A 21 16.80 11.99 -20.15
N ALA A 22 17.25 13.17 -20.59
CA ALA A 22 18.56 13.36 -21.22
C ALA A 22 19.74 12.96 -20.30
N GLN A 23 19.67 13.21 -18.99
CA GLN A 23 20.67 12.76 -18.04
C GLN A 23 20.71 11.22 -17.96
N LEU A 24 19.55 10.57 -18.05
CA LEU A 24 19.42 9.12 -17.97
C LEU A 24 19.78 8.44 -19.30
N ASP A 25 19.39 9.03 -20.44
CA ASP A 25 19.75 8.61 -21.79
C ASP A 25 21.28 8.59 -21.98
N ALA A 26 22.00 9.55 -21.39
CA ALA A 26 23.46 9.61 -21.45
C ALA A 26 24.14 8.40 -20.77
N ILE A 27 23.48 7.75 -19.82
CA ILE A 27 24.00 6.59 -19.06
C ILE A 27 23.41 5.29 -19.62
N VAL A 28 22.13 5.30 -20.00
CA VAL A 28 21.35 4.15 -20.47
C VAL A 28 20.68 4.50 -21.81
N PRO A 29 21.45 4.55 -22.91
CA PRO A 29 20.94 4.98 -24.21
C PRO A 29 20.18 3.89 -25.00
N ASP A 30 20.30 2.62 -24.59
CA ASP A 30 19.97 1.46 -25.41
C ASP A 30 18.72 0.69 -24.98
N ARG A 31 18.11 1.07 -23.86
CA ARG A 31 16.93 0.41 -23.30
C ARG A 31 16.12 1.38 -22.43
N PRO A 32 14.82 1.11 -22.22
CA PRO A 32 14.03 1.90 -21.28
C PRO A 32 14.61 1.84 -19.86
N ALA A 33 14.58 2.95 -19.14
CA ALA A 33 15.01 3.05 -17.76
C ALA A 33 13.97 3.78 -16.91
N LEU A 34 13.70 3.25 -15.72
CA LEU A 34 12.88 3.88 -14.69
C LEU A 34 13.57 3.70 -13.34
N ILE A 35 13.86 4.81 -12.66
CA ILE A 35 14.42 4.81 -11.30
C ILE A 35 13.44 5.52 -10.39
N ILE A 36 13.00 4.88 -9.32
CA ILE A 36 12.11 5.49 -8.31
C ILE A 36 12.95 6.18 -7.23
N ASP A 37 12.48 7.28 -6.67
CA ASP A 37 13.18 7.98 -5.60
C ASP A 37 13.16 7.19 -4.27
N GLU A 38 13.80 7.73 -3.24
CA GLU A 38 13.86 7.16 -1.89
C GLU A 38 12.49 7.13 -1.20
N GLY A 39 11.60 8.05 -1.57
CA GLY A 39 10.26 8.16 -1.01
C GLY A 39 9.21 7.28 -1.70
N GLY A 40 9.50 6.76 -2.89
CA GLY A 40 8.48 6.11 -3.71
C GLY A 40 7.50 7.08 -4.37
N HIS A 41 7.77 8.39 -4.30
CA HIS A 41 6.84 9.45 -4.72
C HIS A 41 7.21 10.05 -6.06
N THR A 42 8.43 9.89 -6.55
CA THR A 42 8.79 10.36 -7.89
C THR A 42 9.56 9.31 -8.68
N GLY A 43 9.41 9.36 -10.00
CA GLY A 43 10.09 8.48 -10.95
C GLY A 43 10.96 9.27 -11.90
N TRP A 44 12.12 8.72 -12.25
CA TRP A 44 13.03 9.23 -13.26
C TRP A 44 13.07 8.26 -14.44
N ALA A 45 12.39 8.65 -15.52
CA ALA A 45 12.28 7.89 -16.76
C ALA A 45 13.17 8.49 -17.85
N ASN A 46 13.80 7.63 -18.64
CA ASN A 46 14.53 8.03 -19.84
C ASN A 46 13.58 8.18 -21.05
N THR A 47 14.08 8.65 -22.19
CA THR A 47 13.25 8.93 -23.37
C THR A 47 12.55 7.65 -23.85
N LEU A 48 13.27 6.52 -23.90
CA LEU A 48 12.70 5.24 -24.33
C LEU A 48 11.58 4.73 -23.40
N ALA A 49 11.65 5.02 -22.09
CA ALA A 49 10.59 4.67 -21.14
C ALA A 49 9.33 5.54 -21.33
N LEU A 50 9.50 6.84 -21.55
CA LEU A 50 8.38 7.74 -21.88
C LEU A 50 7.71 7.32 -23.20
N GLU A 51 8.50 6.99 -24.22
CA GLU A 51 8.01 6.50 -25.51
C GLU A 51 7.24 5.19 -25.38
N ALA A 52 7.74 4.23 -24.60
CA ALA A 52 7.07 2.97 -24.33
C ALA A 52 5.70 3.18 -23.67
N ALA A 53 5.60 4.17 -22.78
CA ALA A 53 4.36 4.57 -22.10
C ALA A 53 3.44 5.47 -22.94
N GLY A 54 3.87 5.89 -24.14
CA GLY A 54 3.12 6.84 -24.96
C GLY A 54 2.98 8.23 -24.32
N ILE A 55 3.90 8.60 -23.42
CA ILE A 55 3.91 9.91 -22.76
C ILE A 55 4.58 10.92 -23.68
N SER A 56 3.89 12.04 -23.94
CA SER A 56 4.31 13.09 -24.85
C SER A 56 3.90 14.47 -24.35
N ARG A 57 4.20 15.50 -25.14
CA ARG A 57 3.75 16.88 -24.90
C ARG A 57 2.22 17.00 -24.76
N ASP A 58 1.47 16.17 -25.48
CA ASP A 58 0.01 16.24 -25.53
C ASP A 58 -0.68 15.32 -24.51
N SER A 59 0.08 14.49 -23.78
CA SER A 59 -0.46 13.62 -22.74
C SER A 59 -0.96 14.47 -21.56
N PRO A 60 -2.20 14.30 -21.07
CA PRO A 60 -2.68 15.01 -19.90
C PRO A 60 -2.02 14.50 -18.63
N ASP A 61 -1.91 15.36 -17.62
CA ASP A 61 -1.51 14.93 -16.29
C ASP A 61 -2.61 14.05 -15.66
N PRO A 62 -2.26 12.96 -14.94
CA PRO A 62 -3.23 12.11 -14.27
C PRO A 62 -4.14 12.86 -13.30
N VAL A 63 -3.55 13.75 -12.49
CA VAL A 63 -4.26 14.64 -11.56
C VAL A 63 -3.56 16.00 -11.58
N PRO A 64 -4.06 16.96 -12.38
CA PRO A 64 -3.39 18.24 -12.56
C PRO A 64 -3.01 18.93 -11.25
N GLY A 65 -1.72 19.24 -11.09
CA GLY A 65 -1.16 19.90 -9.91
C GLY A 65 -0.91 18.98 -8.70
N THR A 66 -1.14 17.67 -8.81
CA THR A 66 -0.83 16.70 -7.75
C THR A 66 -0.04 15.51 -8.30
N HIS A 67 -0.55 14.86 -9.35
CA HIS A 67 0.13 13.78 -10.06
C HIS A 67 0.34 14.22 -11.50
N PHE A 68 1.58 14.49 -11.89
CA PHE A 68 1.87 15.14 -13.17
C PHE A 68 3.22 14.74 -13.75
N PHE A 69 3.38 14.99 -15.05
CA PHE A 69 4.68 14.88 -15.72
C PHE A 69 5.36 16.25 -15.64
N GLN A 70 6.55 16.36 -15.04
CA GLN A 70 7.30 17.62 -15.06
C GLN A 70 7.61 17.98 -16.51
N ARG A 71 7.37 19.25 -16.89
CA ARG A 71 7.57 19.74 -18.25
C ARG A 71 8.60 20.86 -18.32
N ASP A 72 9.30 20.93 -19.44
CA ASP A 72 10.15 22.06 -19.79
C ASP A 72 9.32 23.29 -20.24
N GLU A 73 10.00 24.38 -20.59
CA GLU A 73 9.37 25.63 -21.03
C GLU A 73 8.55 25.46 -22.32
N GLU A 74 8.89 24.47 -23.15
CA GLU A 74 8.19 24.12 -24.38
C GLU A 74 7.01 23.14 -24.17
N GLY A 75 6.87 22.59 -22.96
CA GLY A 75 5.82 21.67 -22.55
C GLY A 75 6.15 20.19 -22.75
N HIS A 76 7.37 19.82 -23.12
CA HIS A 76 7.77 18.42 -23.25
C HIS A 76 7.99 17.80 -21.88
N PRO A 77 7.57 16.54 -21.68
CA PRO A 77 7.87 15.82 -20.44
C PRO A 77 9.38 15.67 -20.30
N THR A 78 9.90 16.13 -19.16
CA THR A 78 11.34 16.15 -18.87
C THR A 78 11.89 14.78 -18.55
N GLY A 79 11.05 13.80 -18.17
CA GLY A 79 11.46 12.51 -17.62
C GLY A 79 11.27 12.39 -16.10
N TRP A 80 10.94 13.48 -15.41
CA TRP A 80 10.55 13.43 -13.99
C TRP A 80 9.03 13.27 -13.84
N LEU A 81 8.63 12.19 -13.20
CA LEU A 81 7.25 11.77 -12.97
C LEU A 81 6.92 12.04 -11.49
N VAL A 82 5.91 12.85 -11.23
CA VAL A 82 5.57 13.31 -9.87
C VAL A 82 4.31 12.62 -9.38
N GLU A 83 4.43 11.91 -8.26
CA GLU A 83 3.46 11.03 -7.60
C GLU A 83 3.09 9.74 -8.37
N GLY A 84 2.55 8.76 -7.64
CA GLY A 84 2.31 7.39 -8.13
C GLY A 84 1.58 7.30 -9.46
N ALA A 85 0.46 8.02 -9.62
CA ALA A 85 -0.33 7.99 -10.85
C ALA A 85 0.43 8.50 -12.11
N ALA A 86 1.53 9.25 -11.96
CA ALA A 86 2.41 9.63 -13.08
C ALA A 86 3.48 8.56 -13.36
N ILE A 87 3.79 7.71 -12.40
CA ILE A 87 4.75 6.59 -12.52
C ILE A 87 4.06 5.36 -13.15
N ASP A 88 2.79 5.13 -12.80
CA ASP A 88 2.01 3.94 -13.19
C ASP A 88 2.01 3.64 -14.70
N PRO A 89 1.82 4.61 -15.62
CA PRO A 89 1.82 4.31 -17.05
C PRO A 89 3.17 3.78 -17.54
N VAL A 90 4.27 4.22 -16.93
CA VAL A 90 5.61 3.76 -17.27
C VAL A 90 5.86 2.38 -16.68
N THR A 91 5.47 2.11 -15.43
CA THR A 91 5.65 0.78 -14.84
C THR A 91 4.83 -0.28 -15.58
N GLU A 92 3.60 0.06 -16.02
CA GLU A 92 2.75 -0.80 -16.84
C GLU A 92 3.39 -1.07 -18.21
N ALA A 93 3.80 -0.02 -18.93
CA ALA A 93 4.40 -0.14 -20.25
C ALA A 93 5.71 -0.94 -20.26
N LEU A 94 6.49 -0.84 -19.19
CA LEU A 94 7.74 -1.58 -19.01
C LEU A 94 7.53 -3.00 -18.48
N GLY A 95 6.30 -3.36 -18.08
CA GLY A 95 5.99 -4.67 -17.52
C GLY A 95 6.70 -4.94 -16.20
N VAL A 96 6.94 -3.89 -15.40
CA VAL A 96 7.59 -3.96 -14.08
C VAL A 96 6.89 -4.98 -13.19
N ILE A 97 5.55 -4.97 -13.25
CA ILE A 97 4.71 -5.99 -12.65
C ILE A 97 4.12 -6.82 -13.78
N SER A 98 4.68 -8.02 -13.98
CA SER A 98 4.22 -8.98 -14.99
C SER A 98 4.33 -10.39 -14.46
N GLU A 99 3.63 -11.34 -15.09
CA GLU A 99 3.69 -12.74 -14.67
C GLU A 99 5.11 -13.28 -14.76
N GLU A 100 5.85 -12.88 -15.79
CA GLU A 100 7.26 -13.24 -15.99
C GLU A 100 8.15 -12.64 -14.91
N ALA A 101 8.02 -11.34 -14.63
CA ALA A 101 8.82 -10.66 -13.61
C ALA A 101 8.57 -11.25 -12.20
N LEU A 102 7.32 -11.45 -11.84
CA LEU A 102 6.96 -12.03 -10.54
C LEU A 102 7.41 -13.49 -10.44
N ALA A 103 7.21 -14.30 -11.49
CA ALA A 103 7.66 -15.70 -11.48
C ALA A 103 9.18 -15.82 -11.34
N LEU A 104 9.94 -14.86 -11.88
CA LEU A 104 11.39 -14.79 -11.73
C LEU A 104 11.82 -14.35 -10.31
N ALA A 105 11.18 -13.32 -9.75
CA ALA A 105 11.60 -12.68 -8.51
C ALA A 105 11.05 -13.33 -7.23
N ALA A 106 9.80 -13.81 -7.26
CA ALA A 106 9.10 -14.31 -6.09
C ALA A 106 9.83 -15.44 -5.33
N PRO A 107 10.42 -16.45 -6.00
CA PRO A 107 11.19 -17.49 -5.30
C PRO A 107 12.35 -16.93 -4.49
N GLY A 108 13.08 -15.95 -5.04
CA GLY A 108 14.16 -15.27 -4.34
C GLY A 108 13.65 -14.48 -3.13
N PHE A 109 12.62 -13.67 -3.34
CA PHE A 109 12.01 -12.85 -2.27
C PHE A 109 11.53 -13.70 -1.09
N PHE A 110 10.73 -14.74 -1.33
CA PHE A 110 10.26 -15.62 -0.25
C PHE A 110 11.39 -16.45 0.36
N GLY A 111 12.39 -16.82 -0.44
CA GLY A 111 13.63 -17.43 0.04
C GLY A 111 14.34 -16.55 1.06
N GLU A 112 14.54 -15.27 0.76
CA GLU A 112 15.17 -14.29 1.64
C GLU A 112 14.39 -14.09 2.95
N MET A 113 13.06 -14.00 2.90
CA MET A 113 12.23 -13.93 4.11
C MET A 113 12.49 -15.14 5.02
N SER A 114 12.47 -16.34 4.46
CA SER A 114 12.70 -17.57 5.23
C SER A 114 14.13 -17.68 5.77
N ALA A 115 15.12 -17.17 5.01
CA ALA A 115 16.53 -17.21 5.38
C ALA A 115 16.83 -16.37 6.63
N VAL A 116 16.04 -15.33 6.90
CA VAL A 116 16.14 -14.52 8.13
C VAL A 116 15.22 -15.02 9.26
N GLY A 117 14.60 -16.19 9.10
CA GLY A 117 13.77 -16.83 10.12
C GLY A 117 12.30 -16.45 10.11
N LEU A 118 11.82 -15.72 9.10
CA LEU A 118 10.37 -15.46 8.96
C LEU A 118 9.68 -16.74 8.47
N THR A 119 8.81 -17.31 9.31
CA THR A 119 8.05 -18.52 8.97
C THR A 119 6.59 -18.24 8.59
N ALA A 120 6.11 -17.03 8.85
CA ALA A 120 4.78 -16.59 8.47
C ALA A 120 4.77 -15.09 8.14
N ALA A 121 3.84 -14.70 7.27
CA ALA A 121 3.64 -13.33 6.85
C ALA A 121 2.15 -13.04 6.66
N PHE A 122 1.78 -11.79 6.90
CA PHE A 122 0.49 -11.25 6.51
C PHE A 122 0.69 -10.34 5.31
N ASP A 123 -0.04 -10.57 4.23
CA ASP A 123 -0.11 -9.66 3.11
C ASP A 123 -1.29 -8.69 3.29
N ALA A 124 -0.99 -7.40 3.21
CA ALA A 124 -1.94 -6.32 3.44
C ALA A 124 -2.66 -5.84 2.18
N GLY A 125 -2.96 -6.74 1.23
CA GLY A 125 -3.87 -6.47 0.13
C GLY A 125 -3.39 -6.90 -1.25
N MET A 126 -2.13 -7.35 -1.37
CA MET A 126 -1.41 -7.51 -2.64
C MET A 126 -1.68 -6.31 -3.57
N ILE A 127 -1.56 -5.08 -3.05
CA ILE A 127 -2.05 -3.87 -3.74
C ILE A 127 -1.47 -3.76 -5.15
N ASP A 128 -0.16 -4.01 -5.28
CA ASP A 128 0.55 -3.86 -6.56
C ASP A 128 0.40 -5.08 -7.49
N THR A 129 0.22 -6.28 -6.94
CA THR A 129 0.25 -7.53 -7.72
C THR A 129 -1.12 -8.16 -7.92
N GLY A 130 -2.11 -7.79 -7.11
CA GLY A 130 -3.50 -8.21 -7.19
C GLY A 130 -3.69 -9.71 -7.44
N GLU A 131 -4.54 -10.02 -8.42
CA GLU A 131 -4.84 -11.40 -8.83
C GLU A 131 -3.58 -12.16 -9.31
N LEU A 132 -2.65 -11.47 -9.96
CA LEU A 132 -1.44 -12.09 -10.48
C LEU A 132 -0.55 -12.62 -9.35
N GLY A 133 -0.35 -11.81 -8.30
CA GLY A 133 0.37 -12.20 -7.10
C GLY A 133 -0.28 -13.39 -6.40
N ARG A 134 -1.62 -13.36 -6.22
CA ARG A 134 -2.36 -14.46 -5.58
C ARG A 134 -2.23 -15.77 -6.36
N ARG A 135 -2.36 -15.72 -7.69
CA ARG A 135 -2.23 -16.90 -8.56
C ARG A 135 -0.83 -17.49 -8.50
N LEU A 136 0.19 -16.64 -8.51
CA LEU A 136 1.58 -17.07 -8.40
C LEU A 136 1.87 -17.70 -7.04
N ALA A 137 1.44 -17.06 -5.95
CA ALA A 137 1.59 -17.59 -4.60
C ALA A 137 0.91 -18.97 -4.46
N LEU A 138 -0.32 -19.12 -4.98
CA LEU A 138 -1.01 -20.41 -5.00
C LEU A 138 -0.22 -21.48 -5.78
N LYS A 139 0.25 -21.13 -6.98
CA LYS A 139 1.07 -22.04 -7.80
C LYS A 139 2.34 -22.48 -7.07
N MET A 140 3.01 -21.57 -6.36
CA MET A 140 4.21 -21.88 -5.59
C MET A 140 3.93 -22.78 -4.39
N VAL A 141 2.84 -22.56 -3.65
CA VAL A 141 2.49 -23.46 -2.53
C VAL A 141 2.12 -24.85 -3.03
N GLU A 142 1.41 -24.96 -4.16
CA GLU A 142 1.05 -26.25 -4.78
C GLU A 142 2.29 -27.00 -5.32
N ALA A 143 3.31 -26.26 -5.77
CA ALA A 143 4.59 -26.83 -6.19
C ALA A 143 5.51 -27.20 -5.01
N GLY A 144 5.17 -26.81 -3.77
CA GLY A 144 6.03 -27.01 -2.60
C GLY A 144 7.25 -26.06 -2.55
N GLU A 145 7.21 -24.95 -3.28
CA GLU A 145 8.30 -23.98 -3.44
C GLU A 145 8.09 -22.71 -2.59
N PHE A 146 7.07 -22.68 -1.75
CA PHE A 146 6.70 -21.51 -0.96
C PHE A 146 7.11 -21.70 0.52
N PRO A 147 8.20 -21.06 0.99
CA PRO A 147 8.84 -21.38 2.26
C PRO A 147 8.17 -20.74 3.49
N VAL A 148 7.16 -19.88 3.30
CA VAL A 148 6.50 -19.12 4.37
C VAL A 148 5.00 -19.39 4.40
N ARG A 149 4.37 -19.37 5.58
CA ARG A 149 2.89 -19.36 5.66
C ARG A 149 2.38 -17.95 5.43
N MET A 150 1.52 -17.75 4.45
CA MET A 150 0.98 -16.43 4.15
C MET A 150 -0.53 -16.38 4.29
N VAL A 151 -1.03 -15.39 5.03
CA VAL A 151 -2.44 -14.99 5.01
C VAL A 151 -2.51 -13.67 4.27
N ALA A 152 -3.19 -13.66 3.13
CA ALA A 152 -3.45 -12.48 2.34
C ALA A 152 -4.84 -11.91 2.62
N SER A 153 -5.07 -10.69 2.16
CA SER A 153 -6.30 -9.96 2.45
C SER A 153 -6.96 -9.36 1.20
N LEU A 154 -8.25 -9.07 1.34
CA LEU A 154 -8.96 -8.16 0.45
C LEU A 154 -8.80 -6.74 0.98
N TYR A 155 -8.14 -5.87 0.22
CA TYR A 155 -7.95 -4.46 0.56
C TYR A 155 -9.13 -3.60 0.12
N VAL A 156 -9.63 -2.78 1.03
CA VAL A 156 -10.70 -1.82 0.82
C VAL A 156 -10.30 -0.46 1.40
N ASN A 157 -10.37 0.57 0.56
CA ASN A 157 -10.11 1.95 0.97
C ASN A 157 -11.13 2.95 0.39
N GLN A 158 -12.11 2.49 -0.38
CA GLN A 158 -13.19 3.32 -0.91
C GLN A 158 -14.57 2.85 -0.39
N PRO A 159 -15.50 3.78 -0.06
CA PRO A 159 -16.79 3.42 0.50
C PRO A 159 -17.67 2.55 -0.40
N ASP A 160 -17.54 2.66 -1.72
CA ASP A 160 -18.31 1.92 -2.73
C ASP A 160 -17.89 0.44 -2.84
N GLN A 161 -16.72 0.07 -2.31
CA GLN A 161 -16.25 -1.32 -2.23
C GLN A 161 -16.86 -2.10 -1.06
N LEU A 162 -17.25 -1.40 0.02
CA LEU A 162 -17.72 -2.04 1.26
C LEU A 162 -18.97 -2.92 1.09
N PRO A 163 -20.01 -2.54 0.32
CA PRO A 163 -21.23 -3.34 0.20
C PRO A 163 -21.01 -4.77 -0.31
N THR A 164 -19.98 -5.00 -1.13
CA THR A 164 -19.67 -6.32 -1.72
C THR A 164 -18.41 -6.96 -1.14
N ALA A 165 -17.73 -6.31 -0.20
CA ALA A 165 -16.42 -6.74 0.29
C ALA A 165 -16.43 -8.14 0.92
N LEU A 166 -17.45 -8.49 1.73
CA LEU A 166 -17.52 -9.81 2.35
C LEU A 166 -17.80 -10.92 1.34
N GLU A 167 -18.64 -10.66 0.34
CA GLU A 167 -18.89 -11.61 -0.76
C GLU A 167 -17.62 -11.81 -1.59
N ALA A 168 -16.95 -10.73 -1.98
CA ALA A 168 -15.69 -10.79 -2.72
C ALA A 168 -14.59 -11.51 -1.92
N LEU A 169 -14.51 -11.29 -0.61
CA LEU A 169 -13.57 -12.02 0.25
C LEU A 169 -13.90 -13.51 0.32
N ALA A 170 -15.17 -13.88 0.40
CA ALA A 170 -15.58 -15.29 0.40
C ALA A 170 -15.22 -15.98 -0.92
N GLU A 171 -15.39 -15.30 -2.06
CA GLU A 171 -14.96 -15.79 -3.37
C GLU A 171 -13.43 -15.97 -3.45
N LEU A 172 -12.67 -14.98 -2.96
CA LEU A 172 -11.21 -15.06 -2.90
C LEU A 172 -10.76 -16.19 -1.97
N ASN A 173 -11.39 -16.36 -0.81
CA ASN A 173 -11.09 -17.44 0.12
C ASN A 173 -11.34 -18.81 -0.53
N ALA A 174 -12.46 -18.98 -1.23
CA ALA A 174 -12.78 -20.22 -1.92
C ALA A 174 -11.79 -20.54 -3.06
N ARG A 175 -11.30 -19.52 -3.78
CA ARG A 175 -10.32 -19.67 -4.86
C ARG A 175 -8.90 -19.92 -4.33
N TYR A 176 -8.53 -19.23 -3.26
CA TYR A 176 -7.20 -19.24 -2.66
C TYR A 176 -7.29 -19.85 -1.27
N HIS A 177 -7.40 -21.18 -1.22
CA HIS A 177 -7.51 -21.95 0.00
C HIS A 177 -6.46 -23.05 0.07
N HIS A 178 -5.33 -22.77 0.72
CA HIS A 178 -4.31 -23.75 1.01
C HIS A 178 -3.77 -23.54 2.43
N PRO A 179 -3.33 -24.58 3.17
CA PRO A 179 -2.79 -24.41 4.50
C PRO A 179 -1.67 -23.35 4.56
N LEU A 180 -0.77 -23.32 3.58
CA LEU A 180 0.35 -22.37 3.51
C LEU A 180 0.00 -21.02 2.86
N PHE A 181 -1.10 -20.90 2.13
CA PHE A 181 -1.53 -19.64 1.50
C PHE A 181 -3.04 -19.57 1.41
N ASN A 182 -3.63 -18.55 2.01
CA ASN A 182 -5.06 -18.29 1.87
C ASN A 182 -5.36 -16.79 1.87
N VAL A 183 -6.52 -16.42 1.33
CA VAL A 183 -7.05 -15.05 1.40
C VAL A 183 -8.27 -15.06 2.31
N SER A 184 -8.14 -14.62 3.56
CA SER A 184 -9.21 -14.79 4.57
C SER A 184 -9.50 -13.57 5.43
N THR A 185 -8.75 -12.48 5.26
CA THR A 185 -8.86 -11.29 6.10
C THR A 185 -9.38 -10.11 5.29
N LEU A 186 -10.31 -9.35 5.86
CA LEU A 186 -10.74 -8.08 5.29
C LEU A 186 -9.81 -6.98 5.82
N LYS A 187 -9.11 -6.30 4.91
CA LYS A 187 -8.21 -5.19 5.21
C LYS A 187 -8.91 -3.88 4.87
N LEU A 188 -9.12 -3.02 5.87
CA LEU A 188 -9.71 -1.70 5.70
C LEU A 188 -8.66 -0.60 5.92
N SER A 189 -8.59 0.39 5.03
CA SER A 189 -7.81 1.61 5.26
C SER A 189 -8.68 2.72 5.81
N LEU A 190 -8.39 3.21 7.01
CA LEU A 190 -9.22 4.19 7.70
C LEU A 190 -8.75 5.63 7.47
N ASP A 191 -7.45 5.83 7.35
CA ASP A 191 -6.80 7.12 7.11
C ASP A 191 -5.56 6.97 6.20
N GLY A 192 -4.81 8.06 6.03
CA GLY A 192 -3.51 8.06 5.36
C GLY A 192 -2.36 8.20 6.35
N THR A 193 -1.30 8.93 5.99
CA THR A 193 -0.04 9.01 6.77
C THR A 193 0.15 10.36 7.47
N VAL A 194 1.01 10.39 8.50
CA VAL A 194 1.36 11.64 9.21
C VAL A 194 2.16 12.55 8.30
N GLU A 195 3.06 12.01 7.48
CA GLU A 195 3.94 12.73 6.57
C GLU A 195 3.12 13.52 5.56
N ALA A 196 2.14 12.88 4.93
CA ALA A 196 1.23 13.49 3.97
C ALA A 196 0.12 14.33 4.61
N LYS A 197 0.05 14.41 5.95
CA LYS A 197 -1.01 15.10 6.71
C LYS A 197 -2.41 14.56 6.38
N THR A 198 -2.51 13.26 6.13
CA THR A 198 -3.76 12.57 5.81
C THR A 198 -4.18 11.54 6.85
N ALA A 199 -3.34 11.29 7.87
CA ALA A 199 -3.72 10.53 9.05
C ALA A 199 -4.74 11.30 9.90
N VAL A 200 -5.77 10.63 10.41
CA VAL A 200 -6.86 11.28 11.15
C VAL A 200 -6.47 11.41 12.62
N MET A 201 -6.32 12.66 13.07
CA MET A 201 -5.88 13.00 14.41
C MET A 201 -7.06 13.39 15.32
N LEU A 202 -6.88 13.31 16.64
CA LEU A 202 -7.84 13.83 17.62
C LEU A 202 -7.81 15.36 17.67
N ASP A 203 -6.61 15.94 17.59
CA ASP A 203 -6.38 17.38 17.53
C ASP A 203 -5.92 17.78 16.12
N PRO A 204 -6.22 19.01 15.64
CA PRO A 204 -5.75 19.49 14.35
C PRO A 204 -4.22 19.46 14.22
N TYR A 205 -3.72 19.29 13.00
CA TYR A 205 -2.30 19.37 12.71
C TYR A 205 -1.75 20.77 13.03
N ILE A 206 -0.52 20.79 13.55
CA ILE A 206 0.23 22.04 13.80
C ILE A 206 0.69 22.67 12.49
N LEU A 207 1.05 21.86 11.49
CA LEU A 207 1.49 22.32 10.17
C LEU A 207 0.89 21.43 9.06
N PRO A 208 0.12 22.01 8.11
CA PRO A 208 -0.39 23.39 8.14
C PRO A 208 -1.34 23.60 9.34
N GLU A 209 -1.26 24.77 9.97
CA GLU A 209 -2.00 25.06 11.20
C GLU A 209 -3.51 24.90 11.01
N GLY A 210 -4.14 24.12 11.90
CA GLY A 210 -5.58 23.91 11.90
C GLY A 210 -6.07 22.93 10.82
N HIS A 211 -5.16 22.25 10.12
CA HIS A 211 -5.54 21.23 9.15
C HIS A 211 -6.11 20.00 9.84
N GLU A 212 -7.24 19.52 9.33
CA GLU A 212 -7.92 18.32 9.79
C GLU A 212 -8.03 17.33 8.62
N ALA A 213 -7.38 16.19 8.76
CA ALA A 213 -7.52 15.10 7.81
C ALA A 213 -8.93 14.50 7.88
N LYS A 214 -9.40 13.99 6.75
CA LYS A 214 -10.67 13.29 6.64
C LYS A 214 -10.44 11.78 6.58
N PRO A 215 -11.28 10.96 7.23
CA PRO A 215 -11.17 9.52 7.11
C PRO A 215 -11.46 9.07 5.67
N LEU A 216 -10.77 8.02 5.22
CA LEU A 216 -10.99 7.40 3.91
C LEU A 216 -12.38 6.75 3.84
N LEU A 217 -12.81 6.14 4.94
CA LEU A 217 -14.12 5.51 5.08
C LEU A 217 -14.98 6.30 6.08
N PRO A 218 -16.19 6.74 5.70
CA PRO A 218 -17.09 7.40 6.64
C PRO A 218 -17.38 6.52 7.87
N LYS A 219 -17.33 7.11 9.07
CA LYS A 219 -17.43 6.36 10.34
C LYS A 219 -18.63 5.42 10.41
N SER A 220 -19.81 5.85 9.97
CA SER A 220 -21.00 5.00 10.00
C SER A 220 -20.86 3.76 9.12
N VAL A 221 -20.33 3.92 7.91
CA VAL A 221 -20.15 2.83 6.94
C VAL A 221 -19.06 1.88 7.43
N MET A 222 -17.97 2.42 7.98
CA MET A 222 -16.91 1.62 8.60
C MET A 222 -17.41 0.81 9.79
N PHE A 223 -18.22 1.40 10.68
CA PHE A 223 -18.77 0.70 11.85
C PHE A 223 -19.67 -0.47 11.44
N ASP A 224 -20.50 -0.27 10.41
CA ASP A 224 -21.38 -1.31 9.91
C ASP A 224 -20.58 -2.42 9.19
N ALA A 225 -19.49 -2.08 8.50
CA ALA A 225 -18.58 -3.06 7.90
C ALA A 225 -17.84 -3.92 8.95
N VAL A 226 -17.33 -3.30 10.02
CA VAL A 226 -16.69 -4.02 11.13
C VAL A 226 -17.68 -4.94 11.85
N ALA A 227 -18.92 -4.47 12.09
CA ALA A 227 -19.97 -5.30 12.67
C ALA A 227 -20.35 -6.48 11.76
N ALA A 228 -20.49 -6.26 10.44
CA ALA A 228 -20.81 -7.31 9.48
C ALA A 228 -19.69 -8.37 9.39
N ALA A 229 -18.42 -7.97 9.46
CA ALA A 229 -17.30 -8.91 9.53
C ALA A 229 -17.33 -9.75 10.81
N HIS A 230 -17.64 -9.15 11.98
CA HIS A 230 -17.84 -9.89 13.22
C HIS A 230 -19.02 -10.87 13.13
N GLU A 231 -20.14 -10.45 12.55
CA GLU A 231 -21.30 -11.32 12.30
C GLU A 231 -20.93 -12.54 11.44
N ALA A 232 -20.10 -12.31 10.41
CA ALA A 232 -19.64 -13.35 9.49
C ALA A 232 -18.43 -14.17 10.00
N ASN A 233 -17.90 -13.88 11.19
CA ASN A 233 -16.65 -14.44 11.72
C ASN A 233 -15.45 -14.27 10.76
N VAL A 234 -15.34 -13.09 10.17
CA VAL A 234 -14.24 -12.71 9.28
C VAL A 234 -13.23 -11.87 10.06
N ASP A 235 -11.96 -12.26 9.98
CA ASP A 235 -10.86 -11.50 10.57
C ASP A 235 -10.68 -10.15 9.87
N LEU A 236 -10.30 -9.15 10.66
CA LEU A 236 -10.12 -7.77 10.22
C LEU A 236 -8.68 -7.30 10.43
N HIS A 237 -8.17 -6.55 9.47
CA HIS A 237 -6.96 -5.74 9.61
C HIS A 237 -7.30 -4.29 9.28
N LEU A 238 -7.13 -3.39 10.25
CA LEU A 238 -7.54 -1.99 10.14
C LEU A 238 -6.28 -1.13 10.09
N HIS A 239 -6.00 -0.50 8.95
CA HIS A 239 -4.97 0.54 8.88
C HIS A 239 -5.46 1.80 9.58
N ALA A 240 -4.74 2.18 10.64
CA ALA A 240 -4.98 3.40 11.40
C ALA A 240 -3.62 3.96 11.87
N ILE A 241 -3.25 5.12 11.32
CA ILE A 241 -1.99 5.79 11.68
C ILE A 241 -2.23 6.83 12.77
N GLY A 242 -3.21 7.71 12.58
CA GLY A 242 -3.51 8.79 13.52
C GLY A 242 -4.32 8.31 14.72
N ASP A 243 -4.18 9.00 15.86
CA ASP A 243 -4.87 8.65 17.10
C ASP A 243 -6.41 8.76 16.98
N GLY A 244 -6.90 9.65 16.13
CA GLY A 244 -8.33 9.74 15.78
C GLY A 244 -8.85 8.55 14.98
N ALA A 245 -8.04 8.01 14.06
CA ALA A 245 -8.34 6.77 13.35
C ALA A 245 -8.29 5.55 14.29
N VAL A 246 -7.27 5.46 15.16
CA VAL A 246 -7.13 4.39 16.14
C VAL A 246 -8.32 4.36 17.10
N ARG A 247 -8.72 5.51 17.65
CA ARG A 247 -9.91 5.61 18.51
C ARG A 247 -11.17 5.17 17.77
N SER A 248 -11.34 5.61 16.52
CA SER A 248 -12.51 5.23 15.71
C SER A 248 -12.54 3.72 15.43
N ALA A 249 -11.38 3.09 15.20
CA ALA A 249 -11.28 1.64 15.05
C ALA A 249 -11.66 0.88 16.33
N LEU A 250 -11.17 1.33 17.50
CA LEU A 250 -11.52 0.75 18.80
C LEU A 250 -13.03 0.89 19.08
N ASP A 251 -13.63 2.04 18.80
CA ASP A 251 -15.08 2.27 18.93
C ASP A 251 -15.89 1.32 18.04
N ALA A 252 -15.42 1.05 16.82
CA ALA A 252 -16.04 0.11 15.90
C ALA A 252 -15.97 -1.33 16.42
N ILE A 253 -14.81 -1.75 16.95
CA ILE A 253 -14.59 -3.06 17.55
C ILE A 253 -15.50 -3.25 18.76
N GLU A 254 -15.57 -2.26 19.65
CA GLU A 254 -16.44 -2.27 20.84
C GLU A 254 -17.91 -2.46 20.46
N ARG A 255 -18.39 -1.70 19.47
CA ARG A 255 -19.75 -1.82 18.94
C ARG A 255 -20.01 -3.19 18.31
N ALA A 256 -19.05 -3.72 17.54
CA ALA A 256 -19.18 -5.02 16.89
C ALA A 256 -19.22 -6.16 17.91
N LYS A 257 -18.34 -6.15 18.92
CA LYS A 257 -18.34 -7.13 20.02
C LYS A 257 -19.62 -7.05 20.86
N THR A 258 -20.17 -5.86 21.07
CA THR A 258 -21.46 -5.71 21.76
C THR A 258 -22.61 -6.33 20.96
N ARG A 259 -22.61 -6.21 19.63
CA ARG A 259 -23.65 -6.78 18.75
C ARG A 259 -23.48 -8.27 18.52
N HIS A 260 -22.24 -8.75 18.45
CA HIS A 260 -21.88 -10.13 18.12
C HIS A 260 -20.92 -10.70 19.16
N PRO A 261 -21.35 -10.86 20.44
CA PRO A 261 -20.46 -11.26 21.54
C PRO A 261 -19.90 -12.68 21.42
N ASN A 262 -20.45 -13.50 20.53
CA ASN A 262 -20.00 -14.86 20.25
C ASN A 262 -19.13 -14.94 18.97
N SER A 263 -18.75 -13.81 18.38
CA SER A 263 -17.85 -13.79 17.23
C SER A 263 -16.48 -14.30 17.64
N ASP A 264 -15.88 -15.16 16.83
CA ASP A 264 -14.49 -15.61 16.95
C ASP A 264 -13.53 -14.80 16.06
N SER A 265 -14.05 -13.74 15.43
CA SER A 265 -13.23 -12.88 14.57
C SER A 265 -12.13 -12.18 15.35
N ARG A 266 -10.92 -12.17 14.79
CA ARG A 266 -9.78 -11.42 15.29
C ARG A 266 -9.72 -10.07 14.58
N THR A 267 -9.61 -8.99 15.34
CA THR A 267 -9.39 -7.66 14.76
C THR A 267 -8.01 -7.16 15.14
N THR A 268 -7.23 -6.82 14.12
CA THR A 268 -5.91 -6.22 14.25
C THR A 268 -5.97 -4.77 13.79
N ILE A 269 -5.44 -3.84 14.56
CA ILE A 269 -5.19 -2.46 14.12
C ILE A 269 -3.70 -2.36 13.81
N CYS A 270 -3.35 -1.84 12.63
CA CYS A 270 -1.95 -1.75 12.20
C CYS A 270 -1.42 -0.34 12.07
N HIS A 271 -0.09 -0.27 12.07
CA HIS A 271 0.74 0.92 12.17
C HIS A 271 0.71 1.48 13.59
N ILE A 272 -0.42 2.06 14.00
CA ILE A 272 -0.58 2.66 15.34
C ILE A 272 0.61 3.59 15.62
N GLU A 273 0.88 4.48 14.66
CA GLU A 273 2.03 5.37 14.73
C GLU A 273 1.84 6.40 15.84
N ILE A 274 0.64 7.01 15.88
CA ILE A 274 0.21 7.90 16.95
C ILE A 274 -1.00 7.27 17.64
N VAL A 275 -0.93 7.16 18.95
CA VAL A 275 -2.01 6.63 19.78
C VAL A 275 -2.19 7.49 21.02
N SER A 276 -3.44 7.79 21.36
CA SER A 276 -3.77 8.48 22.60
C SER A 276 -3.51 7.55 23.79
N ALA A 277 -2.91 8.08 24.86
CA ALA A 277 -2.66 7.32 26.09
C ALA A 277 -3.96 6.72 26.68
N ASP A 278 -5.09 7.41 26.51
CA ASP A 278 -6.41 6.97 26.99
C ASP A 278 -6.93 5.74 26.23
N ASP A 279 -6.44 5.48 25.02
CA ASP A 279 -6.88 4.35 24.19
C ASP A 279 -6.00 3.10 24.34
N VAL A 280 -4.84 3.21 25.00
CA VAL A 280 -3.87 2.09 25.11
C VAL A 280 -4.48 0.89 25.86
N SER A 281 -5.21 1.10 26.96
CA SER A 281 -5.81 -0.01 27.71
C SER A 281 -6.93 -0.70 26.93
N ARG A 282 -7.61 0.04 26.04
CA ARG A 282 -8.74 -0.45 25.26
C ARG A 282 -8.35 -1.60 24.32
N PHE A 283 -7.11 -1.65 23.84
CA PHE A 283 -6.63 -2.78 23.05
C PHE A 283 -6.75 -4.10 23.81
N ALA A 284 -6.35 -4.12 25.08
CA ALA A 284 -6.45 -5.31 25.92
C ALA A 284 -7.91 -5.61 26.31
N GLU A 285 -8.69 -4.58 26.66
CA GLU A 285 -10.11 -4.71 27.02
C GLU A 285 -10.95 -5.28 25.86
N LEU A 286 -10.63 -4.87 24.64
CA LEU A 286 -11.31 -5.29 23.43
C LEU A 286 -10.67 -6.50 22.76
N ASP A 287 -9.59 -7.08 23.31
CA ASP A 287 -8.79 -8.15 22.66
C ASP A 287 -8.47 -7.82 21.18
N ALA A 288 -8.10 -6.57 20.94
CA ALA A 288 -7.66 -6.08 19.64
C ALA A 288 -6.14 -6.21 19.54
N VAL A 289 -5.65 -6.79 18.44
CA VAL A 289 -4.22 -6.95 18.22
C VAL A 289 -3.63 -5.61 17.79
N ALA A 290 -2.65 -5.12 18.55
CA ALA A 290 -1.83 -3.98 18.15
C ALA A 290 -0.66 -4.46 17.27
N GLN A 291 -0.67 -4.12 15.98
CA GLN A 291 0.44 -4.37 15.07
C GLN A 291 1.18 -3.08 14.79
N THR A 292 2.39 -2.93 15.34
CA THR A 292 3.24 -1.76 15.14
C THR A 292 4.37 -2.04 14.14
N THR A 293 5.04 -0.99 13.68
CA THR A 293 6.21 -1.06 12.80
C THR A 293 7.40 -0.38 13.47
N PRO A 294 8.16 -1.08 14.33
CA PRO A 294 9.21 -0.46 15.16
C PRO A 294 10.29 0.29 14.38
N THR A 295 10.53 -0.10 13.13
CA THR A 295 11.52 0.55 12.26
C THR A 295 11.16 2.00 11.93
N TRP A 296 9.89 2.39 11.97
CA TRP A 296 9.46 3.78 11.76
C TRP A 296 9.85 4.70 12.92
N PHE A 297 10.10 4.15 14.11
CA PHE A 297 10.56 4.89 15.28
C PHE A 297 12.09 4.91 15.41
N TYR A 298 12.80 4.41 14.40
CA TYR A 298 14.25 4.48 14.38
C TYR A 298 14.68 5.94 14.18
N TYR A 299 15.49 6.45 15.11
CA TYR A 299 16.03 7.80 15.02
C TYR A 299 17.03 7.88 13.86
N ASP A 300 16.66 8.59 12.80
CA ASP A 300 17.59 8.93 11.73
C ASP A 300 18.42 10.15 12.14
N THR A 301 19.73 9.96 12.29
CA THR A 301 20.68 11.06 12.58
C THR A 301 20.94 11.98 11.38
N LEU A 302 20.43 11.62 10.20
CA LEU A 302 20.64 12.34 8.93
C LEU A 302 19.43 13.19 8.51
N ALA A 303 18.31 13.12 9.23
CA ALA A 303 17.12 13.96 9.03
C ALA A 303 17.02 15.08 10.08
#